data_AF-A0A9X1LJW2-F1
#
_entry.id   AF-A0A9X1LJW2-F1
#
_cell.length_a   1.000
_cell.length_b   1.000
_cell.length_c   1.000
_cell.angle_alpha   90.00
_cell.angle_beta   90.00
_cell.angle_gamma   90.00
#
_symmetry.space_group_name_H-M   'P 1'
#
loop_
_entity.id
_entity.type
_entity.pdbx_description
1 polymer ?
#
loop_
_entity_poly.entity_id
_entity_poly.type
_entity_poly.pdbx_seq_one_letter_code
_entity_poly.pdbx_strand_id
1 'polypeptide(L)'
;MRNFFNTIMVGLLLMGCSVDNDETIVNDNQLLIANSVLEVDGCESVNYELLNSTNSIVGNFVVTNDEDNLYLNFSAPSGFLITEIIWQVASNENELPINNGGIIVGQLNNKKKFSSGTNYYGETIALDNYNEDIHELAVVAKVELTNESLQKFSVWVGDVIIGRKGSKLLYYTICEPQYEPVCEAYAGDNNSITYTRREIDDIVDTEEDLENVYKNLLEEGVSREGSFEPTIHEIVLSYYFDSKYQDFKTVYTVTNEINGETCSDSVELTLTVTR
;
A
#
# COMPACT_ATOMS: atom_id res chain seq x y z
N MET A 1 -78.36 -35.26 -26.38
CA MET A 1 -78.53 -36.14 -25.19
C MET A 1 -77.58 -37.33 -25.32
N ARG A 2 -76.81 -37.62 -24.25
CA ARG A 2 -75.95 -38.80 -24.01
C ARG A 2 -74.53 -38.85 -24.62
N ASN A 3 -73.58 -38.34 -23.81
CA ASN A 3 -72.36 -38.97 -23.24
C ASN A 3 -71.87 -40.32 -23.78
N PHE A 4 -70.55 -40.48 -23.92
CA PHE A 4 -69.64 -41.38 -23.16
C PHE A 4 -68.19 -41.22 -23.70
N PHE A 5 -67.28 -40.54 -22.98
CA PHE A 5 -66.21 -41.10 -22.12
C PHE A 5 -65.34 -42.22 -22.74
N ASN A 6 -64.07 -41.90 -23.04
CA ASN A 6 -62.86 -42.65 -22.64
C ASN A 6 -61.61 -41.86 -23.12
N THR A 7 -60.77 -41.28 -22.25
CA THR A 7 -59.71 -41.88 -21.40
C THR A 7 -58.34 -41.90 -22.11
N ILE A 8 -57.48 -40.97 -21.64
CA ILE A 8 -56.02 -41.06 -21.43
C ILE A 8 -55.10 -41.29 -22.64
N MET A 9 -54.26 -40.28 -22.94
CA MET A 9 -52.81 -40.51 -22.97
C MET A 9 -52.04 -39.27 -22.55
N VAL A 10 -51.35 -39.42 -21.43
CA VAL A 10 -50.34 -38.53 -20.87
C VAL A 10 -49.14 -38.51 -21.81
N GLY A 11 -48.79 -37.33 -22.31
CA GLY A 11 -47.55 -37.06 -23.01
C GLY A 11 -46.83 -35.92 -22.30
N LEU A 12 -46.02 -36.27 -21.30
CA LEU A 12 -45.01 -35.38 -20.72
C LEU A 12 -44.04 -34.97 -21.84
N LEU A 13 -44.12 -33.73 -22.30
CA LEU A 13 -43.01 -33.05 -22.97
C LEU A 13 -42.43 -32.07 -21.95
N LEU A 14 -41.36 -32.52 -21.30
CA LEU A 14 -40.41 -31.65 -20.61
C LEU A 14 -39.80 -30.75 -21.69
N MET A 15 -40.36 -29.56 -21.89
CA MET A 15 -39.61 -28.47 -22.48
C MET A 15 -38.57 -28.06 -21.45
N GLY A 16 -37.36 -28.63 -21.59
CA GLY A 16 -36.18 -28.06 -20.99
C GLY A 16 -36.04 -26.66 -21.56
N CYS A 17 -36.16 -25.65 -20.71
CA CYS A 17 -35.60 -24.35 -21.01
C CYS A 17 -34.09 -24.58 -21.17
N SER A 18 -33.63 -24.55 -22.42
CA SER A 18 -32.25 -24.20 -22.73
C SER A 18 -31.95 -22.94 -21.93
N VAL A 19 -31.07 -23.06 -20.94
CA VAL A 19 -30.42 -21.87 -20.40
C VAL A 19 -29.52 -21.43 -21.53
N ASP A 20 -29.97 -20.45 -22.31
CA ASP A 20 -29.08 -19.75 -23.20
C ASP A 20 -27.97 -19.19 -22.33
N ASN A 21 -26.79 -19.76 -22.53
CA ASN A 21 -25.56 -19.31 -21.93
C ASN A 21 -25.24 -17.99 -22.63
N ASP A 22 -25.99 -16.94 -22.30
CA ASP A 22 -25.57 -15.57 -22.50
C ASP A 22 -24.26 -15.47 -21.75
N GLU A 23 -23.17 -15.62 -22.51
CA GLU A 23 -21.85 -15.18 -22.09
C GLU A 23 -22.05 -13.74 -21.66
N THR A 24 -22.11 -13.54 -20.34
CA THR A 24 -21.94 -12.24 -19.74
C THR A 24 -20.57 -11.78 -20.21
N ILE A 25 -20.55 -11.00 -21.29
CA ILE A 25 -19.42 -10.18 -21.67
C ILE A 25 -19.28 -9.19 -20.52
N VAL A 26 -18.63 -9.63 -19.46
CA VAL A 26 -18.10 -8.76 -18.43
C VAL A 26 -17.08 -7.93 -19.18
N ASN A 27 -17.48 -6.72 -19.53
CA ASN A 27 -16.61 -5.74 -20.13
C ASN A 27 -15.54 -5.46 -19.07
N ASP A 28 -14.31 -5.92 -19.29
CA ASP A 28 -13.17 -5.79 -18.36
C ASP A 28 -12.97 -4.33 -17.88
N ASN A 29 -13.49 -3.36 -18.64
CA ASN A 29 -13.52 -1.95 -18.26
C ASN A 29 -14.43 -1.59 -17.06
N GLN A 30 -15.36 -2.45 -16.62
CA GLN A 30 -16.21 -2.18 -15.45
C GLN A 30 -15.64 -2.71 -14.14
N LEU A 31 -14.85 -3.79 -14.16
CA LEU A 31 -14.19 -4.29 -12.94
C LEU A 31 -13.03 -3.40 -12.49
N LEU A 32 -12.48 -2.59 -13.39
CA LEU A 32 -11.44 -1.59 -13.08
C LEU A 32 -11.96 -0.38 -12.28
N ILE A 33 -13.27 -0.14 -12.23
CA ILE A 33 -13.82 1.04 -11.53
C ILE A 33 -13.95 0.79 -10.01
N ALA A 34 -14.15 -0.45 -9.59
CA ALA A 34 -14.43 -0.78 -8.18
C ALA A 34 -13.20 -0.88 -7.26
N ASN A 35 -11.99 -1.03 -7.83
CA ASN A 35 -10.72 -1.05 -7.08
C ASN A 35 -9.84 0.19 -7.36
N SER A 36 -10.41 1.27 -7.90
CA SER A 36 -9.64 2.46 -8.33
C SER A 36 -9.26 3.41 -7.20
N VAL A 37 -9.57 3.08 -5.94
CA VAL A 37 -8.68 3.46 -4.84
C VAL A 37 -7.58 2.40 -4.86
N LEU A 38 -6.57 2.62 -5.69
CA LEU A 38 -5.28 1.99 -5.45
C LEU A 38 -4.93 2.43 -4.04
N GLU A 39 -5.09 1.54 -3.06
CA GLU A 39 -4.34 1.61 -1.82
C GLU A 39 -2.88 1.48 -2.27
N VAL A 40 -2.30 2.62 -2.61
CA VAL A 40 -0.87 2.76 -2.75
C VAL A 40 -0.35 2.60 -1.33
N ASP A 41 0.42 1.55 -1.08
CA ASP A 41 0.96 1.24 0.24
C ASP A 41 1.56 2.51 0.85
N GLY A 42 0.96 2.98 1.95
CA GLY A 42 1.45 4.11 2.73
C GLY A 42 0.74 5.46 2.50
N CYS A 43 -0.06 5.65 1.45
CA CYS A 43 -0.63 6.97 1.12
C CYS A 43 -2.16 7.01 0.99
N GLU A 44 -2.81 7.84 1.83
CA GLU A 44 -4.25 8.04 1.79
C GLU A 44 -4.68 8.85 0.56
N SER A 45 -5.68 8.32 -0.16
CA SER A 45 -6.31 9.02 -1.27
C SER A 45 -7.22 10.15 -0.77
N VAL A 46 -7.12 11.32 -1.39
CA VAL A 46 -8.03 12.45 -1.11
C VAL A 46 -9.13 12.46 -2.16
N ASN A 47 -10.39 12.44 -1.72
CA ASN A 47 -11.57 12.41 -2.57
C ASN A 47 -12.37 13.73 -2.50
N TYR A 48 -12.75 14.24 -3.67
CA TYR A 48 -13.56 15.44 -3.84
C TYR A 48 -14.82 15.14 -4.67
N GLU A 49 -15.98 15.44 -4.09
CA GLU A 49 -17.25 15.42 -4.82
C GLU A 49 -17.37 16.62 -5.76
N LEU A 50 -17.66 16.36 -7.03
CA LEU A 50 -17.90 17.40 -8.03
C LEU A 50 -19.38 17.79 -7.99
N LEU A 51 -19.67 18.92 -7.36
CA LEU A 51 -21.02 19.43 -7.18
C LEU A 51 -21.41 20.41 -8.28
N ASN A 52 -22.63 20.28 -8.80
CA ASN A 52 -23.23 21.29 -9.68
C ASN A 52 -23.78 22.50 -8.88
N SER A 53 -24.43 23.45 -9.57
CA SER A 53 -25.01 24.65 -8.94
C SER A 53 -26.17 24.38 -7.96
N THR A 54 -26.71 23.16 -7.94
CA THR A 54 -27.78 22.74 -7.01
C THR A 54 -27.24 21.81 -5.91
N ASN A 55 -25.93 21.75 -5.72
CA ASN A 55 -25.25 20.84 -4.78
C ASN A 55 -25.54 19.35 -5.02
N SER A 56 -25.84 18.97 -6.27
CA SER A 56 -25.95 17.56 -6.64
C SER A 56 -24.60 17.07 -7.15
N ILE A 57 -24.20 15.87 -6.72
CA ILE A 57 -22.98 15.21 -7.19
C ILE A 57 -23.15 14.85 -8.66
N VAL A 58 -22.26 15.36 -9.49
CA VAL A 58 -22.18 15.06 -10.92
C VAL A 58 -20.92 14.29 -11.29
N GLY A 59 -19.97 14.15 -10.38
CA GLY A 59 -18.72 13.43 -10.57
C GLY A 59 -17.93 13.32 -9.27
N ASN A 60 -16.82 12.58 -9.28
CA ASN A 60 -15.84 12.55 -8.20
C ASN A 60 -14.44 12.74 -8.79
N PHE A 61 -13.56 13.30 -7.97
CA PHE A 61 -12.14 13.43 -8.26
C PHE A 61 -11.34 12.85 -7.09
N VAL A 62 -10.42 11.95 -7.39
CA VAL A 62 -9.52 11.34 -6.42
C VAL A 62 -8.09 11.67 -6.80
N VAL A 63 -7.31 12.13 -5.84
CA VAL A 63 -5.87 12.35 -5.98
C VAL A 63 -5.12 11.51 -4.96
N THR A 64 -4.07 10.84 -5.41
CA THR A 64 -3.14 10.06 -4.58
C THR A 64 -1.75 10.10 -5.19
N ASN A 65 -0.71 9.67 -4.47
CA ASN A 65 0.64 9.51 -5.01
C ASN A 65 1.30 8.25 -4.46
N ASP A 66 2.28 7.74 -5.21
CA ASP A 66 3.35 6.87 -4.70
C ASP A 66 4.68 7.66 -4.63
N GLU A 67 5.81 6.98 -4.44
CA GLU A 67 7.13 7.60 -4.41
C GLU A 67 7.47 8.35 -5.71
N ASP A 68 7.02 7.85 -6.86
CA ASP A 68 7.46 8.29 -8.18
C ASP A 68 6.42 9.16 -8.90
N ASN A 69 5.13 8.99 -8.60
CA ASN A 69 4.03 9.46 -9.41
C ASN A 69 2.85 9.99 -8.61
N LEU A 70 2.25 11.06 -9.12
CA LEU A 70 0.94 11.57 -8.75
C LEU A 70 -0.13 10.99 -9.69
N TYR A 71 -1.24 10.54 -9.11
CA TYR A 71 -2.38 9.98 -9.82
C TYR A 71 -3.60 10.89 -9.68
N LEU A 72 -4.15 11.32 -10.81
CA LEU A 72 -5.37 12.13 -10.88
C LEU A 72 -6.49 11.30 -11.51
N ASN A 73 -7.52 10.99 -10.73
CA ASN A 73 -8.61 10.11 -11.14
C ASN A 73 -9.94 10.88 -11.19
N PHE A 74 -10.55 10.95 -12.36
CA PHE A 74 -11.83 11.61 -12.60
C PHE A 74 -12.88 10.55 -12.90
N SER A 75 -14.02 10.60 -12.21
CA SER A 75 -15.14 9.70 -12.45
C SER A 75 -16.47 10.43 -12.52
N ALA A 76 -17.40 9.89 -13.30
CA ALA A 76 -18.79 10.33 -13.36
C ALA A 76 -19.71 9.18 -12.89
N PRO A 77 -20.71 9.45 -12.03
CA PRO A 77 -21.70 8.47 -11.65
C PRO A 77 -22.58 8.10 -12.85
N SER A 78 -23.35 7.01 -12.70
CA SER A 78 -24.31 6.58 -13.71
C SER A 78 -25.23 7.73 -14.16
N GLY A 79 -25.49 7.82 -15.46
CA GLY A 79 -26.28 8.88 -16.08
C GLY A 79 -25.49 10.16 -16.39
N PHE A 80 -24.21 10.24 -16.04
CA PHE A 80 -23.30 11.33 -16.42
C PHE A 80 -22.10 10.80 -17.21
N LEU A 81 -21.60 11.64 -18.10
CA LEU A 81 -20.39 11.39 -18.90
C LEU A 81 -19.49 12.62 -18.87
N ILE A 82 -18.20 12.41 -18.62
CA ILE A 82 -17.14 13.41 -18.75
C ILE A 82 -16.89 13.64 -20.24
N THR A 83 -16.99 14.89 -20.67
CA THR A 83 -16.80 15.29 -22.08
C THR A 83 -15.51 16.06 -22.31
N GLU A 84 -15.01 16.75 -21.30
CA GLU A 84 -13.74 17.48 -21.35
C GLU A 84 -13.16 17.63 -19.94
N ILE A 85 -11.83 17.52 -19.83
CA ILE A 85 -11.06 17.84 -18.62
C ILE A 85 -9.95 18.79 -19.05
N ILE A 86 -9.75 19.86 -18.29
CA ILE A 86 -8.65 20.81 -18.47
C ILE A 86 -7.99 20.97 -17.10
N TRP A 87 -6.69 20.69 -17.00
CA TRP A 87 -6.00 20.68 -15.71
C TRP A 87 -4.55 21.15 -15.79
N GLN A 88 -4.00 21.46 -14.64
CA GLN A 88 -2.58 21.72 -14.43
C GLN A 88 -2.23 21.34 -12.99
N VAL A 89 -1.05 20.77 -12.82
CA VAL A 89 -0.41 20.56 -11.53
C VAL A 89 0.83 21.46 -11.50
N ALA A 90 1.09 22.07 -10.36
CA ALA A 90 2.20 23.00 -10.17
C ALA A 90 2.77 22.88 -8.76
N SER A 91 4.04 23.26 -8.58
CA SER A 91 4.68 23.20 -7.25
C SER A 91 4.09 24.19 -6.25
N ASN A 92 3.41 25.23 -6.73
CA ASN A 92 2.71 26.22 -5.91
C ASN A 92 1.73 27.04 -6.77
N GLU A 93 0.91 27.86 -6.12
CA GLU A 93 -0.09 28.70 -6.79
C GLU A 93 0.51 29.71 -7.80
N ASN A 94 1.74 30.19 -7.61
CA ASN A 94 2.32 31.24 -8.48
C ASN A 94 2.65 30.75 -9.89
N GLU A 95 2.77 29.44 -10.08
CA GLU A 95 3.00 28.80 -11.37
C GLU A 95 1.69 28.53 -12.14
N LEU A 96 0.55 28.75 -11.49
CA LEU A 96 -0.76 28.64 -12.14
C LEU A 96 -1.12 29.93 -12.87
N PRO A 97 -1.82 29.85 -14.02
CA PRO A 97 -2.23 31.03 -14.77
C PRO A 97 -3.42 31.73 -14.11
N ILE A 98 -3.16 32.49 -13.04
CA ILE A 98 -4.16 33.19 -12.22
C ILE A 98 -4.17 34.68 -12.52
N ASN A 99 -5.36 35.27 -12.53
CA ASN A 99 -5.54 36.72 -12.49
C ASN A 99 -6.65 37.12 -11.49
N ASN A 100 -6.97 38.41 -11.41
CA ASN A 100 -8.05 38.92 -10.54
C ASN A 100 -9.42 38.24 -10.78
N GLY A 101 -9.65 37.69 -11.96
CA GLY A 101 -10.85 36.94 -12.32
C GLY A 101 -10.83 35.47 -11.89
N GLY A 102 -9.67 34.91 -11.54
CA GLY A 102 -9.50 33.48 -11.21
C GLY A 102 -8.53 32.80 -12.16
N ILE A 103 -8.71 31.50 -12.35
CA ILE A 103 -7.87 30.67 -13.25
C ILE A 103 -8.19 30.97 -14.71
N ILE A 104 -7.16 31.16 -15.53
CA ILE A 104 -7.28 31.39 -16.98
C ILE A 104 -7.28 30.03 -17.69
N VAL A 105 -8.47 29.42 -17.84
CA VAL A 105 -8.66 28.06 -18.41
C VAL A 105 -7.91 27.82 -19.72
N GLY A 106 -7.84 28.82 -20.61
CA GLY A 106 -7.17 28.70 -21.91
C GLY A 106 -5.64 28.66 -21.85
N GLN A 107 -5.04 28.86 -20.67
CA GLN A 107 -3.60 28.82 -20.42
C GLN A 107 -3.17 27.61 -19.57
N LEU A 108 -4.10 26.74 -19.19
CA LEU A 108 -3.76 25.49 -18.51
C LEU A 108 -3.09 24.52 -19.51
N ASN A 109 -2.06 23.82 -19.03
CA ASN A 109 -1.17 23.05 -19.90
C ASN A 109 -1.80 21.75 -20.43
N ASN A 110 -2.70 21.13 -19.68
CA ASN A 110 -3.25 19.82 -20.03
C ASN A 110 -4.74 19.90 -20.37
N LYS A 111 -5.13 19.12 -21.37
CA LYS A 111 -6.50 19.10 -21.90
C LYS A 111 -6.84 17.79 -22.57
N LYS A 112 -7.95 17.19 -22.16
CA LYS A 112 -8.52 15.98 -22.76
C LYS A 112 -9.96 16.22 -23.15
N LYS A 113 -10.33 15.83 -24.38
CA LYS A 113 -11.71 15.85 -24.90
C LYS A 113 -12.13 14.44 -25.27
N PHE A 114 -13.39 14.13 -25.01
CA PHE A 114 -13.98 12.82 -25.29
C PHE A 114 -15.14 12.99 -26.29
N SER A 115 -15.03 12.37 -27.46
CA SER A 115 -16.04 12.50 -28.52
C SER A 115 -17.40 11.92 -28.15
N SER A 116 -17.41 10.83 -27.38
CA SER A 116 -18.60 10.13 -26.91
C SER A 116 -18.85 10.32 -25.41
N GLY A 117 -18.05 11.15 -24.75
CA GLY A 117 -17.93 11.13 -23.30
C GLY A 117 -17.25 9.87 -22.75
N THR A 118 -16.90 9.88 -21.48
CA THR A 118 -16.40 8.73 -20.70
C THR A 118 -16.93 8.81 -19.27
N ASN A 119 -17.08 7.67 -18.60
CA ASN A 119 -17.40 7.65 -17.17
C ASN A 119 -16.15 7.74 -16.27
N TYR A 120 -14.95 7.53 -16.83
CA TYR A 120 -13.70 7.54 -16.08
C TYR A 120 -12.52 8.04 -16.94
N TYR A 121 -11.58 8.73 -16.30
CA TYR A 121 -10.28 9.11 -16.84
C TYR A 121 -9.24 9.19 -15.72
N GLY A 122 -8.10 8.52 -15.90
CA GLY A 122 -6.94 8.63 -15.03
C GLY A 122 -5.79 9.35 -15.74
N GLU A 123 -5.00 10.11 -15.00
CA GLU A 123 -3.74 10.72 -15.45
C GLU A 123 -2.64 10.40 -14.43
N THR A 124 -1.44 10.10 -14.93
CA THR A 124 -0.25 9.83 -14.12
C THR A 124 0.80 10.88 -14.42
N ILE A 125 1.32 11.51 -13.39
CA ILE A 125 2.29 12.60 -13.50
C ILE A 125 3.50 12.21 -12.67
N ALA A 126 4.65 12.04 -13.32
CA ALA A 126 5.89 11.74 -12.61
C ALA A 126 6.32 12.93 -11.73
N LEU A 127 6.63 12.65 -10.47
CA LEU A 127 7.00 13.62 -9.45
C LEU A 127 8.40 14.19 -9.66
N ASP A 128 9.26 13.47 -10.39
CA ASP A 128 10.60 13.90 -10.82
C ASP A 128 10.61 15.20 -11.67
N ASN A 129 9.45 15.58 -12.23
CA ASN A 129 9.29 16.85 -12.95
C ASN A 129 9.20 18.07 -12.03
N TYR A 130 9.08 17.84 -10.72
CA TYR A 130 9.08 18.87 -9.69
C TYR A 130 10.39 18.83 -8.90
N ASN A 131 10.65 19.85 -8.08
CA ASN A 131 11.87 19.90 -7.26
C ASN A 131 11.91 18.73 -6.25
N GLU A 132 13.11 18.24 -5.93
CA GLU A 132 13.33 17.10 -5.01
C GLU A 132 12.71 17.32 -3.61
N ASP A 133 12.51 18.58 -3.20
CA ASP A 133 11.96 18.95 -1.88
C ASP A 133 10.46 19.31 -1.91
N ILE A 134 9.68 18.68 -2.79
CA ILE A 134 8.26 19.01 -2.90
C ILE A 134 7.41 18.24 -1.88
N HIS A 135 6.78 18.97 -0.96
CA HIS A 135 5.86 18.40 0.03
C HIS A 135 4.39 18.73 -0.25
N GLU A 136 4.12 19.67 -1.16
CA GLU A 136 2.77 20.10 -1.51
C GLU A 136 2.69 20.50 -2.98
N LEU A 137 1.58 20.16 -3.63
CA LEU A 137 1.26 20.50 -5.01
C LEU A 137 -0.03 21.30 -5.08
N ALA A 138 -0.06 22.30 -5.95
CA ALA A 138 -1.29 23.00 -6.33
C ALA A 138 -1.89 22.32 -7.56
N VAL A 139 -3.08 21.72 -7.42
CA VAL A 139 -3.81 21.07 -8.51
C VAL A 139 -5.02 21.90 -8.88
N VAL A 140 -5.13 22.25 -10.16
CA VAL A 140 -6.33 22.87 -10.72
C VAL A 140 -6.89 22.00 -11.83
N ALA A 141 -8.19 21.73 -11.76
CA ALA A 141 -8.89 21.03 -12.82
C ALA A 141 -10.30 21.58 -13.02
N LYS A 142 -10.71 21.67 -14.28
CA LYS A 142 -12.06 21.99 -14.71
C LYS A 142 -12.61 20.81 -15.50
N VAL A 143 -13.76 20.30 -15.06
CA VAL A 143 -14.42 19.13 -15.64
C VAL A 143 -15.73 19.55 -16.28
N GLU A 144 -15.91 19.20 -17.55
CA GLU A 144 -17.16 19.37 -18.29
C GLU A 144 -17.86 18.02 -18.43
N LEU A 145 -19.10 17.94 -17.94
CA LEU A 145 -19.90 16.73 -17.94
C LEU A 145 -21.21 16.93 -18.69
N THR A 146 -21.80 15.85 -19.18
CA THR A 146 -23.14 15.81 -19.74
C THR A 146 -23.97 14.71 -19.09
N ASN A 147 -25.26 14.95 -18.88
CA ASN A 147 -26.20 13.89 -18.51
C ASN A 147 -26.89 13.27 -19.74
N GLU A 148 -27.76 12.28 -19.51
CA GLU A 148 -28.57 11.63 -20.55
C GLU A 148 -29.47 12.58 -21.35
N SER A 149 -29.84 13.72 -20.77
CA SER A 149 -30.61 14.78 -21.44
C SER A 149 -29.74 15.76 -22.22
N LEU A 150 -28.44 15.47 -22.37
CA LEU A 150 -27.43 16.33 -22.99
C LEU A 150 -27.24 17.70 -22.29
N GLN A 151 -27.71 17.83 -21.05
CA GLN A 151 -27.46 19.00 -20.23
C GLN A 151 -26.00 19.02 -19.82
N LYS A 152 -25.35 20.17 -19.99
CA LYS A 152 -23.93 20.37 -19.67
C LYS A 152 -23.73 20.89 -18.25
N PHE A 153 -22.68 20.41 -17.60
CA PHE A 153 -22.23 20.83 -16.28
C PHE A 153 -20.74 21.16 -16.35
N SER A 154 -20.35 22.28 -15.74
CA SER A 154 -18.96 22.74 -15.68
C SER A 154 -18.59 22.90 -14.22
N VAL A 155 -17.70 22.05 -13.71
CA VAL A 155 -17.33 22.02 -12.29
C VAL A 155 -15.82 22.20 -12.12
N TRP A 156 -15.42 22.96 -11.10
CA TRP A 156 -14.03 23.07 -10.67
C TRP A 156 -13.73 22.05 -9.58
N VAL A 157 -12.55 21.45 -9.65
CA VAL A 157 -12.02 20.57 -8.61
C VAL A 157 -11.40 21.41 -7.49
N GLY A 158 -11.56 20.95 -6.25
CA GLY A 158 -11.01 21.58 -5.05
C GLY A 158 -12.00 22.45 -4.28
N ASP A 159 -11.51 23.04 -3.21
CA ASP A 159 -12.26 23.77 -2.19
C ASP A 159 -11.74 25.20 -1.98
N VAL A 160 -10.51 25.50 -2.41
CA VAL A 160 -9.93 26.84 -2.33
C VAL A 160 -10.43 27.71 -3.47
N ILE A 161 -11.21 28.75 -3.16
CA ILE A 161 -11.79 29.67 -4.15
C ILE A 161 -10.75 30.72 -4.57
N ILE A 162 -10.49 30.82 -5.87
CA ILE A 162 -9.56 31.76 -6.48
C ILE A 162 -10.29 32.76 -7.40
N GLY A 163 -10.03 34.04 -7.13
CA GLY A 163 -10.49 35.17 -7.94
C GLY A 163 -12.01 35.37 -7.96
N ARG A 164 -12.45 36.43 -8.66
CA ARG A 164 -13.86 36.88 -8.63
C ARG A 164 -14.85 35.96 -9.34
N LYS A 165 -14.39 35.09 -10.26
CA LYS A 165 -15.27 34.15 -10.98
C LYS A 165 -15.45 32.83 -10.24
N GLY A 166 -14.86 32.67 -9.06
CA GLY A 166 -15.02 31.47 -8.24
C GLY A 166 -14.40 30.23 -8.88
N SER A 167 -13.23 30.37 -9.52
CA SER A 167 -12.44 29.19 -9.89
C SER A 167 -11.99 28.50 -8.61
N LYS A 168 -11.68 27.20 -8.66
CA LYS A 168 -11.16 26.49 -7.50
C LYS A 168 -9.84 25.80 -7.80
N LEU A 169 -9.03 25.64 -6.77
CA LEU A 169 -7.88 24.75 -6.75
C LEU A 169 -7.93 23.91 -5.47
N LEU A 170 -7.08 22.89 -5.42
CA LEU A 170 -6.78 22.13 -4.20
C LEU A 170 -5.28 22.14 -3.96
N TYR A 171 -4.91 22.08 -2.69
CA TYR A 171 -3.55 21.80 -2.25
C TYR A 171 -3.49 20.32 -1.87
N TYR A 172 -2.57 19.58 -2.49
CA TYR A 172 -2.34 18.18 -2.20
C TYR A 172 -0.98 18.03 -1.53
N THR A 173 -0.97 17.63 -0.27
CA THR A 173 0.27 17.27 0.43
C THR A 173 0.74 15.94 -0.11
N ILE A 174 1.96 15.91 -0.65
CA ILE A 174 2.58 14.67 -1.13
C ILE A 174 2.79 13.79 0.09
N CYS A 175 2.27 12.59 0.01
CA CYS A 175 2.54 11.56 1.00
C CYS A 175 3.87 10.91 0.67
N GLU A 176 4.79 10.94 1.62
CA GLU A 176 5.99 10.12 1.57
C GLU A 176 5.61 8.77 2.19
N PRO A 177 5.57 7.66 1.40
CA PRO A 177 5.22 6.36 1.93
C PRO A 177 6.15 6.06 3.10
N GLN A 178 5.57 5.96 4.30
CA GLN A 178 6.32 5.55 5.47
C GLN A 178 6.58 4.06 5.32
N TYR A 179 7.67 3.72 4.65
CA TYR A 179 8.24 2.39 4.82
C TYR A 179 8.62 2.30 6.30
N GLU A 180 7.85 1.55 7.10
CA GLU A 180 8.41 1.03 8.34
C GLU A 180 9.73 0.37 7.92
N PRO A 181 10.89 0.84 8.41
CA PRO A 181 12.14 0.21 8.03
C PRO A 181 12.00 -1.26 8.38
N VAL A 182 12.23 -2.14 7.39
CA VAL A 182 12.21 -3.57 7.64
C VAL A 182 13.28 -3.82 8.70
N CYS A 183 12.83 -4.04 9.92
CA CYS A 183 13.67 -4.14 11.09
C CYS A 183 14.31 -5.52 11.09
N GLU A 184 15.41 -5.68 10.36
CA GLU A 184 16.09 -6.96 10.20
C GLU A 184 17.15 -7.15 11.28
N ALA A 185 16.75 -7.62 12.46
CA ALA A 185 17.65 -8.31 13.39
C ALA A 185 17.16 -9.76 13.51
N TYR A 186 18.08 -10.72 13.33
CA TYR A 186 17.77 -12.15 13.44
C TYR A 186 18.88 -12.85 14.21
N ALA A 187 18.53 -13.37 15.39
CA ALA A 187 19.45 -14.09 16.27
C ALA A 187 19.36 -15.63 16.10
N GLY A 188 18.44 -16.13 15.26
CA GLY A 188 18.22 -17.57 15.07
C GLY A 188 17.25 -18.19 16.08
N ASP A 189 16.98 -19.49 15.94
CA ASP A 189 16.18 -20.24 16.91
C ASP A 189 17.02 -20.73 18.10
N ASN A 190 16.35 -21.01 19.23
CA ASN A 190 16.98 -21.56 20.42
C ASN A 190 17.69 -22.89 20.10
N ASN A 191 18.96 -22.99 20.48
CA ASN A 191 19.78 -24.17 20.18
C ASN A 191 20.53 -24.66 21.42
N SER A 192 20.82 -25.96 21.45
CA SER A 192 21.54 -26.58 22.56
C SER A 192 22.53 -27.65 22.11
N ILE A 193 23.56 -27.84 22.91
CA ILE A 193 24.54 -28.91 22.74
C ILE A 193 24.85 -29.57 24.08
N THR A 194 25.14 -30.86 24.04
CA THR A 194 25.56 -31.62 25.23
C THR A 194 26.97 -32.13 25.02
N TYR A 195 27.82 -31.87 26.00
CA TYR A 195 29.16 -32.43 26.10
C TYR A 195 29.33 -33.18 27.42
N THR A 196 30.19 -34.19 27.41
CA THR A 196 30.78 -34.68 28.66
C THR A 196 31.79 -33.67 29.17
N ARG A 197 32.07 -33.70 30.47
CA ARG A 197 33.11 -32.86 31.06
C ARG A 197 34.47 -33.05 30.36
N ARG A 198 34.81 -34.28 29.96
CA ARG A 198 36.09 -34.54 29.28
C ARG A 198 36.13 -33.82 27.93
N GLU A 199 35.05 -33.85 27.16
CA GLU A 199 34.98 -33.15 25.87
C GLU A 199 35.10 -31.64 26.05
N ILE A 200 34.45 -31.06 27.06
CA ILE A 200 34.64 -29.62 27.38
C ILE A 200 36.08 -29.32 27.77
N ASP A 201 36.65 -30.10 28.69
CA ASP A 201 38.03 -29.92 29.16
C ASP A 201 39.06 -30.13 28.01
N ASP A 202 38.69 -30.81 26.91
CA ASP A 202 39.53 -31.05 25.72
C ASP A 202 39.37 -29.97 24.62
N ILE A 203 38.24 -29.24 24.58
CA ILE A 203 37.96 -28.23 23.54
C ILE A 203 38.03 -26.78 24.02
N VAL A 204 37.89 -26.54 25.33
CA VAL A 204 37.88 -25.19 25.91
C VAL A 204 39.14 -24.98 26.75
N ASP A 205 40.13 -24.28 26.18
CA ASP A 205 41.34 -23.84 26.88
C ASP A 205 41.26 -22.36 27.30
N THR A 206 40.46 -21.57 26.58
CA THR A 206 40.31 -20.12 26.75
C THR A 206 38.84 -19.68 26.74
N GLU A 207 38.57 -18.44 27.16
CA GLU A 207 37.23 -17.85 27.05
C GLU A 207 36.75 -17.78 25.59
N GLU A 208 37.65 -17.51 24.65
CA GLU A 208 37.35 -17.45 23.22
C GLU A 208 36.90 -18.83 22.67
N ASP A 209 37.48 -19.92 23.17
CA ASP A 209 37.06 -21.28 22.79
C ASP A 209 35.62 -21.55 23.23
N LEU A 210 35.23 -21.12 24.44
CA LEU A 210 33.86 -21.25 24.92
C LEU A 210 32.90 -20.36 24.15
N GLU A 211 33.32 -19.12 23.83
CA GLU A 211 32.54 -18.23 22.96
C GLU A 211 32.28 -18.88 21.60
N ASN A 212 33.29 -19.53 21.01
CA ASN A 212 33.16 -20.27 19.76
C ASN A 212 32.21 -21.46 19.88
N VAL A 213 32.20 -22.18 21.02
CA VAL A 213 31.20 -23.23 21.28
C VAL A 213 29.77 -22.68 21.21
N TYR A 214 29.50 -21.55 21.87
CA TYR A 214 28.17 -20.92 21.81
C TYR A 214 27.85 -20.36 20.43
N LYS A 215 28.79 -19.67 19.77
CA LYS A 215 28.59 -19.18 18.40
C LYS A 215 28.27 -20.33 17.44
N ASN A 216 28.88 -21.50 17.59
CA ASN A 216 28.56 -22.66 16.74
C ASN A 216 27.13 -23.20 16.89
N LEU A 217 26.38 -22.77 17.92
CA LEU A 217 24.96 -23.08 18.07
C LEU A 217 24.05 -22.16 17.25
N LEU A 218 24.56 -21.02 16.80
CA LEU A 218 23.81 -20.11 15.95
C LEU A 218 23.68 -20.69 14.53
N GLU A 219 22.53 -20.49 13.91
CA GLU A 219 22.25 -20.94 12.54
C GLU A 219 23.14 -20.26 11.49
N GLU A 220 23.23 -20.89 10.31
CA GLU A 220 23.91 -20.30 9.16
C GLU A 220 23.23 -18.98 8.76
N GLY A 221 24.01 -17.92 8.57
CA GLY A 221 23.50 -16.58 8.22
C GLY A 221 23.21 -15.67 9.42
N VAL A 222 23.17 -16.19 10.66
CA VAL A 222 23.06 -15.35 11.87
C VAL A 222 24.36 -14.57 12.10
N SER A 223 24.24 -13.28 12.41
CA SER A 223 25.39 -12.42 12.76
C SER A 223 26.15 -12.98 13.95
N ARG A 224 27.49 -12.93 13.89
CA ARG A 224 28.38 -13.36 14.98
C ARG A 224 28.94 -12.19 15.80
N GLU A 225 28.50 -10.98 15.46
CA GLU A 225 28.79 -9.72 16.14
C GLU A 225 27.60 -9.35 17.04
N GLY A 226 27.52 -9.99 18.19
CA GLY A 226 26.41 -9.85 19.14
C GLY A 226 26.92 -9.98 20.57
N SER A 227 26.02 -9.83 21.55
CA SER A 227 26.36 -9.87 22.97
C SER A 227 25.77 -11.09 23.66
N PHE A 228 26.44 -11.57 24.71
CA PHE A 228 26.01 -12.69 25.55
C PHE A 228 25.60 -12.18 26.94
N GLU A 229 24.46 -12.64 27.44
CA GLU A 229 23.98 -12.36 28.81
C GLU A 229 23.43 -13.65 29.46
N PRO A 230 24.06 -14.21 30.51
CA PRO A 230 25.34 -13.81 31.09
C PRO A 230 26.50 -13.86 30.09
N THR A 231 27.56 -13.10 30.38
CA THR A 231 28.78 -13.05 29.56
C THR A 231 29.52 -14.39 29.58
N ILE A 232 30.32 -14.67 28.55
CA ILE A 232 31.14 -15.89 28.47
C ILE A 232 32.05 -16.04 29.70
N HIS A 233 32.63 -14.94 30.19
CA HIS A 233 33.44 -14.93 31.40
C HIS A 233 32.66 -15.42 32.63
N GLU A 234 31.42 -14.96 32.81
CA GLU A 234 30.57 -15.39 33.93
C GLU A 234 30.19 -16.86 33.84
N ILE A 235 30.00 -17.38 32.62
CA ILE A 235 29.77 -18.81 32.37
C ILE A 235 31.00 -19.63 32.77
N VAL A 236 32.21 -19.17 32.39
CA VAL A 236 33.47 -19.80 32.81
C VAL A 236 33.61 -19.83 34.33
N LEU A 237 33.32 -18.71 35.00
CA LEU A 237 33.34 -18.66 36.46
C LEU A 237 32.35 -19.65 37.07
N SER A 238 31.12 -19.73 36.54
CA SER A 238 30.14 -20.70 37.03
C SER A 238 30.60 -22.15 36.83
N TYR A 239 31.23 -22.45 35.69
CA TYR A 239 31.80 -23.77 35.41
C TYR A 239 32.87 -24.18 36.42
N TYR A 240 33.75 -23.26 36.83
CA TYR A 240 34.84 -23.58 37.77
C TYR A 240 34.44 -23.50 39.25
N PHE A 241 33.52 -22.61 39.62
CA PHE A 241 33.24 -22.30 41.02
C PHE A 241 31.90 -22.82 41.55
N ASP A 242 30.91 -23.10 40.69
CA ASP A 242 29.59 -23.56 41.14
C ASP A 242 29.42 -25.08 40.97
N SER A 243 29.14 -25.53 39.75
CA SER A 243 28.91 -26.93 39.41
C SER A 243 29.32 -27.21 37.97
N LYS A 244 30.16 -28.22 37.78
CA LYS A 244 30.62 -28.66 36.45
C LYS A 244 29.59 -29.47 35.67
N TYR A 245 28.50 -29.88 36.31
CA TYR A 245 27.53 -30.82 35.74
C TYR A 245 26.13 -30.20 35.77
N GLN A 246 25.89 -29.28 34.84
CA GLN A 246 24.65 -28.52 34.74
C GLN A 246 24.47 -27.95 33.33
N ASP A 247 23.36 -27.25 33.13
CA ASP A 247 23.10 -26.44 31.96
C ASP A 247 23.68 -25.05 32.16
N PHE A 248 24.47 -24.60 31.18
CA PHE A 248 25.01 -23.26 31.08
C PHE A 248 24.26 -22.52 29.97
N LYS A 249 23.40 -21.58 30.36
CA LYS A 249 22.53 -20.83 29.45
C LYS A 249 23.04 -19.41 29.26
N THR A 250 22.87 -18.89 28.05
CA THR A 250 23.10 -17.48 27.72
C THR A 250 22.11 -17.02 26.68
N VAL A 251 21.72 -15.75 26.76
CA VAL A 251 20.94 -15.07 25.74
C VAL A 251 21.91 -14.35 24.81
N TYR A 252 21.94 -14.78 23.55
CA TYR A 252 22.72 -14.11 22.51
C TYR A 252 21.84 -13.07 21.82
N THR A 253 22.29 -11.82 21.79
CA THR A 253 21.55 -10.69 21.21
C THR A 253 22.29 -10.10 20.02
N VAL A 254 21.61 -10.02 18.88
CA VAL A 254 22.09 -9.30 17.69
C VAL A 254 21.43 -7.94 17.66
N THR A 255 22.19 -6.90 17.35
CA THR A 255 21.67 -5.53 17.21
C THR A 255 22.12 -4.92 15.91
N ASN A 256 21.17 -4.39 15.14
CA ASN A 256 21.41 -3.70 13.87
C ASN A 256 20.82 -2.28 13.93
N GLU A 257 21.49 -1.32 13.31
CA GLU A 257 21.00 0.05 13.18
C GLU A 257 20.69 0.33 11.71
N ILE A 258 19.43 0.66 11.40
CA ILE A 258 18.97 0.97 10.04
C ILE A 258 18.23 2.30 10.11
N ASN A 259 18.65 3.29 9.33
CA ASN A 259 18.04 4.62 9.27
C ASN A 259 17.89 5.32 10.64
N GLY A 260 18.80 5.06 11.58
CA GLY A 260 18.76 5.62 12.94
C GLY A 260 17.82 4.89 13.91
N GLU A 261 17.18 3.81 13.48
CA GLU A 261 16.42 2.91 14.35
C GLU A 261 17.26 1.69 14.74
N THR A 262 17.19 1.31 16.01
CA THR A 262 17.91 0.16 16.56
C THR A 262 16.98 -1.06 16.63
N CYS A 263 17.32 -2.09 15.89
CA CYS A 263 16.66 -3.39 15.85
C CYS A 263 17.45 -4.40 16.68
N SER A 264 16.75 -5.20 17.49
CA SER A 264 17.38 -6.25 18.28
C SER A 264 16.57 -7.52 18.27
N ASP A 265 17.24 -8.66 18.15
CA ASP A 265 16.66 -9.98 18.32
C ASP A 265 17.56 -10.82 19.22
N SER A 266 16.97 -11.79 19.92
CA SER A 266 17.66 -12.55 20.97
C SER A 266 17.27 -14.02 20.95
N VAL A 267 18.26 -14.88 21.21
CA VAL A 267 18.10 -16.33 21.23
C VAL A 267 18.69 -16.93 22.51
N GLU A 268 18.06 -17.95 23.08
CA GLU A 268 18.64 -18.72 24.19
C GLU A 268 19.51 -19.85 23.65
N LEU A 269 20.79 -19.85 24.05
CA LEU A 269 21.75 -20.89 23.73
C LEU A 269 22.11 -21.67 24.99
N THR A 270 22.10 -23.00 24.91
CA THR A 270 22.33 -23.87 26.06
C THR A 270 23.47 -24.86 25.83
N LEU A 271 24.45 -24.87 26.73
CA LEU A 271 25.48 -25.90 26.84
C LEU A 271 25.19 -26.79 28.06
N THR A 272 24.90 -28.06 27.85
CA THR A 272 24.72 -29.04 28.93
C THR A 272 26.00 -29.84 29.15
N VAL A 273 26.54 -29.82 30.38
CA VAL A 273 27.73 -30.61 30.74
C VAL A 273 27.34 -31.82 31.60
N THR A 274 27.71 -33.01 31.13
CA THR A 274 27.42 -34.29 31.78
C THR A 274 28.69 -34.99 32.26
N ARG A 275 28.51 -36.08 33.01
CA ARG A 275 29.61 -36.82 33.66
C ARG A 275 30.51 -37.55 32.69
#